data_AF-A0A395M039-F1
#
_entry.id   AF-A0A395M039-F1
#
_cell.length_a   1.000
_cell.length_b   1.000
_cell.length_c   1.000
_cell.angle_alpha   90.00
_cell.angle_beta   90.00
_cell.angle_gamma   90.00
#
_symmetry.space_group_name_H-M   'P 1'
#
loop_
_entity.id
_entity.type
_entity.pdbx_description
1 polymer ?
#
loop_
_entity_poly.entity_id
_entity_poly.type
_entity_poly.pdbx_seq_one_letter_code
_entity_poly.pdbx_strand_id
1 'polypeptide(L)'
;MQLPDGANEITHTFEHEGEYGIQARIRASGWGRPRDLSPFDVPTSFNTQFQIGNTTFKDFLRQRKEELCRILLNNEAIPVRQHECIAILAYLLKKEERECVKRWIQLFLGLPEAIHNRFQSALYSETHAAVQAVQHMYEHILPKYGFPVNVVQLDTSFIRSTEAQGLDLQRDLRQAIAEYAPESEVVARKKIWTSWGLKIVPGRQWERRAFKICKDCGRYESVRIIDDAQLNAWRHEPCRGCGSTDFKLNDKFIFPEFCFIAAQNAGNFTGRRPERTYASQVYFAGDGQPLQERNFQRNGITLHFQSASNAKLGVINRTRFRVCALCGYSTTANGNNNAHNNHLGRACNGQLSRVHLGHEFKTDVVKITLPPAYAFNQQDELLSILYALIEGLSNALNIARTDLDGCLYFSNRQPTLVIYDNVPGGAGHVRRITDEDGVIEEMLQEAYKLVKNCTCGGKQGDAACYACLQNYNNQFFHDQLKRKYAIQFLKQFCEQYQLTLI
;
A
#
# COMPACT_ATOMS: atom_id res chain seq x y z
N MET A 1 40.82 -15.21 11.87
CA MET A 1 41.31 -16.49 11.34
C MET A 1 41.93 -16.22 9.97
N GLN A 2 43.22 -16.49 9.78
CA GLN A 2 43.87 -16.35 8.48
C GLN A 2 43.45 -17.52 7.57
N LEU A 3 43.20 -17.21 6.30
CA LEU A 3 43.03 -18.20 5.24
C LEU A 3 44.31 -19.04 5.12
N PRO A 4 44.22 -20.38 4.99
CA PRO A 4 45.37 -21.19 4.62
C PRO A 4 45.89 -20.80 3.23
N ASP A 5 47.21 -20.80 3.05
CA ASP A 5 47.85 -20.36 1.81
C ASP A 5 47.34 -21.15 0.59
N GLY A 6 46.85 -20.41 -0.42
CA GLY A 6 46.45 -20.92 -1.74
C GLY A 6 44.95 -21.18 -1.95
N ALA A 7 44.10 -21.02 -0.93
CA ALA A 7 42.65 -21.22 -1.10
C ALA A 7 41.91 -19.92 -1.52
N ASN A 8 41.31 -19.92 -2.72
CA ASN A 8 40.46 -18.83 -3.22
C ASN A 8 39.03 -18.85 -2.66
N GLU A 9 38.69 -19.86 -1.86
CA GLU A 9 37.35 -20.10 -1.32
C GLU A 9 37.44 -20.81 0.04
N ILE A 10 36.74 -20.31 1.08
CA ILE A 10 36.47 -21.08 2.30
C ILE A 10 35.02 -21.53 2.25
N THR A 11 34.79 -22.83 2.46
CA THR A 11 33.46 -23.38 2.70
C THR A 11 33.35 -23.75 4.17
N HIS A 12 32.38 -23.18 4.90
CA HIS A 12 32.06 -23.59 6.26
C HIS A 12 30.68 -24.24 6.29
N THR A 13 30.62 -25.47 6.79
CA THR A 13 29.37 -26.21 7.00
C THR A 13 28.97 -26.09 8.47
N PHE A 14 27.75 -25.65 8.73
CA PHE A 14 27.14 -25.67 10.06
C PHE A 14 26.12 -26.81 10.08
N GLU A 15 26.31 -27.78 10.97
CA GLU A 15 25.37 -28.88 11.18
C GLU A 15 24.57 -28.67 12.46
N HIS A 16 23.27 -28.95 12.41
CA HIS A 16 22.41 -28.97 13.58
C HIS A 16 21.83 -30.38 13.77
N GLU A 17 22.29 -31.06 14.83
CA GLU A 17 21.76 -32.32 15.37
C GLU A 17 21.32 -33.37 14.33
N GLY A 18 22.05 -33.49 13.22
CA GLY A 18 21.87 -34.54 12.22
C GLY A 18 20.74 -34.36 11.22
N GLU A 19 19.96 -33.27 11.24
CA GLU A 19 18.82 -33.11 10.31
C GLU A 19 19.13 -32.24 9.07
N TYR A 20 19.87 -31.12 9.20
CA TYR A 20 20.28 -30.31 8.05
C TYR A 20 21.61 -29.58 8.25
N GLY A 21 22.41 -29.47 7.18
CA GLY A 21 23.67 -28.71 7.15
C GLY A 21 23.59 -27.48 6.23
N ILE A 22 24.02 -26.31 6.72
CA ILE A 22 24.12 -25.08 5.92
C ILE A 22 25.58 -24.88 5.51
N GLN A 23 25.86 -24.83 4.20
CA GLN A 23 27.19 -24.49 3.67
C GLN A 23 27.28 -23.03 3.23
N ALA A 24 28.16 -22.27 3.88
CA ALA A 24 28.54 -20.92 3.48
C ALA A 24 29.86 -20.95 2.70
N ARG A 25 29.90 -20.36 1.50
CA ARG A 25 31.10 -20.23 0.64
C ARG A 25 31.55 -18.79 0.55
N ILE A 26 32.81 -18.51 0.86
CA ILE A 26 33.41 -17.18 0.90
C ILE A 26 34.54 -17.10 -0.12
N ARG A 27 34.48 -16.18 -1.09
CA ARG A 27 35.57 -15.91 -2.06
C ARG A 27 36.18 -14.53 -1.85
N ALA A 28 37.48 -14.41 -2.12
CA ALA A 28 38.20 -13.13 -2.06
C ALA A 28 37.74 -12.20 -3.20
N SER A 29 37.23 -11.02 -2.86
CA SER A 29 37.03 -9.94 -3.84
C SER A 29 38.36 -9.18 -4.00
N GLY A 30 38.74 -8.88 -5.25
CA GLY A 30 40.09 -8.47 -5.66
C GLY A 30 40.59 -7.09 -5.20
N TRP A 31 40.46 -6.75 -3.92
CA TRP A 31 40.93 -5.49 -3.34
C TRP A 31 42.00 -5.72 -2.27
N GLY A 32 43.27 -5.62 -2.69
CA GLY A 32 44.41 -5.28 -1.82
C GLY A 32 44.77 -6.28 -0.72
N ARG A 33 45.98 -6.15 -0.17
CA ARG A 33 46.42 -7.00 0.95
C ARG A 33 45.53 -6.80 2.18
N PRO A 34 45.19 -7.87 2.91
CA PRO A 34 44.31 -7.80 4.07
C PRO A 34 44.98 -6.97 5.16
N ARG A 35 44.41 -5.81 5.47
CA ARG A 35 44.58 -5.18 6.78
C ARG A 35 43.36 -5.51 7.61
N ASP A 36 43.57 -5.76 8.90
CA ASP A 36 42.50 -5.96 9.87
C ASP A 36 41.64 -4.69 9.95
N LEU A 37 40.47 -4.72 9.33
CA LEU A 37 39.48 -3.66 9.41
C LEU A 37 38.75 -3.78 10.75
N SER A 38 38.68 -2.69 11.52
CA SER A 38 37.88 -2.63 12.73
C SER A 38 36.39 -2.38 12.39
N PRO A 39 35.45 -2.70 13.30
CA PRO A 39 34.03 -2.37 13.16
C PRO A 39 33.73 -0.87 12.99
N PHE A 40 34.72 0.01 13.20
CA PHE A 40 34.57 1.47 13.18
C PHE A 40 35.24 2.13 11.97
N ASP A 41 35.77 1.34 11.03
CA ASP A 41 36.40 1.85 9.81
C ASP A 41 35.34 2.11 8.73
N VAL A 42 34.61 3.21 8.93
CA VAL A 42 33.64 3.75 7.97
C VAL A 42 34.38 4.47 6.84
N PRO A 43 34.10 4.22 5.55
CA PRO A 43 34.71 4.92 4.43
C PRO A 43 34.54 6.44 4.54
N THR A 44 35.57 7.21 4.21
CA THR A 44 35.57 8.68 4.34
C THR A 44 34.45 9.36 3.54
N SER A 45 34.09 8.77 2.39
CA SER A 45 32.96 9.20 1.55
C SER A 45 31.59 8.97 2.21
N PHE A 46 31.47 7.96 3.06
CA PHE A 46 30.25 7.62 3.78
C PHE A 46 30.05 8.56 4.99
N ASN A 47 31.14 8.90 5.68
CA ASN A 47 31.09 9.79 6.85
C ASN A 47 30.85 11.27 6.49
N THR A 48 31.16 11.66 5.25
CA THR A 48 30.88 13.00 4.70
C THR A 48 29.46 13.14 4.14
N GLN A 49 28.85 12.04 3.69
CA GLN A 49 27.49 12.02 3.12
C GLN A 49 26.37 11.87 4.16
N PHE A 50 26.68 11.38 5.35
CA PHE A 50 25.67 11.06 6.37
C PHE A 50 26.06 11.64 7.74
N GLN A 51 25.54 12.84 8.04
CA GLN A 51 25.62 13.45 9.36
C GLN A 51 24.31 13.24 10.12
N ILE A 52 24.39 13.00 11.42
CA ILE A 52 23.24 12.88 12.32
C ILE A 52 23.24 14.15 13.17
N GLY A 53 22.42 15.14 12.80
CA GLY A 53 22.50 16.47 13.40
C GLY A 53 23.89 17.09 13.20
N ASN A 54 24.56 17.47 14.28
CA ASN A 54 25.91 18.08 14.25
C ASN A 54 27.06 17.06 14.46
N THR A 55 26.80 15.75 14.43
CA THR A 55 27.84 14.72 14.62
C THR A 55 28.00 13.82 13.38
N THR A 56 29.19 13.25 13.20
CA THR A 56 29.44 12.29 12.11
C THR A 56 28.89 10.91 12.49
N PHE A 57 28.44 10.13 11.50
CA PHE A 57 27.93 8.77 11.74
C PHE A 57 28.93 7.89 12.53
N LYS A 58 30.23 8.04 12.25
CA LYS A 58 31.30 7.38 12.98
C LYS A 58 31.36 7.78 14.46
N ASP A 59 31.17 9.06 14.76
CA ASP A 59 31.23 9.55 16.14
C ASP A 59 29.96 9.21 16.92
N PHE A 60 28.80 9.19 16.25
CA PHE A 60 27.55 8.66 16.79
C PHE A 60 27.70 7.19 17.23
N LEU A 61 28.29 6.33 16.39
CA LEU A 61 28.55 4.93 16.74
C LEU A 61 29.56 4.77 17.89
N ARG A 62 30.58 5.66 17.95
CA ARG A 62 31.57 5.65 19.04
C ARG A 62 30.97 6.08 20.38
N GLN A 63 30.06 7.05 20.38
CA GLN A 63 29.38 7.52 21.59
C GLN A 63 28.48 6.45 22.22
N ARG A 64 28.00 5.49 21.43
CA ARG A 64 27.15 4.37 21.89
C ARG A 64 27.87 3.02 21.91
N LYS A 65 29.22 3.05 21.90
CA LYS A 65 30.07 1.85 21.87
C LYS A 65 29.74 0.86 22.99
N GLU A 66 29.47 1.32 24.20
CA GLU A 66 29.15 0.44 25.34
C GLU A 66 27.76 -0.22 25.23
N GLU A 67 26.79 0.46 24.61
CA GLU A 67 25.45 -0.08 24.32
C GLU A 67 25.50 -1.14 23.21
N LEU A 68 26.32 -0.91 22.18
CA LEU A 68 26.51 -1.82 21.04
C LEU A 68 27.39 -3.04 21.39
N CYS A 69 28.32 -2.90 22.34
CA CYS A 69 29.22 -3.97 22.77
C CYS A 69 28.62 -4.94 23.81
N ARG A 70 27.35 -4.78 24.21
CA ARG A 70 26.67 -5.68 25.16
C ARG A 70 25.48 -6.41 24.55
N ILE A 71 25.73 -7.19 23.51
CA ILE A 71 24.85 -8.30 23.15
C ILE A 71 25.59 -9.58 23.58
N LEU A 72 25.23 -10.11 24.75
CA LEU A 72 25.73 -11.40 25.22
C LEU A 72 24.71 -12.48 24.87
N LEU A 73 25.13 -13.43 24.05
CA LEU A 73 24.41 -14.66 23.78
C LEU A 73 25.22 -15.79 24.43
N ASN A 74 24.66 -16.41 25.47
CA ASN A 74 25.31 -17.50 26.23
C ASN A 74 26.78 -17.21 26.64
N ASN A 75 27.07 -16.00 27.10
CA ASN A 75 28.39 -15.58 27.58
C ASN A 75 29.54 -15.60 26.56
N GLU A 76 29.27 -15.62 25.25
CA GLU A 76 30.30 -15.38 24.23
C GLU A 76 30.06 -14.08 23.44
N ALA A 77 31.16 -13.38 23.13
CA ALA A 77 31.17 -12.11 22.42
C ALA A 77 31.27 -12.34 20.91
N ILE A 78 30.24 -11.94 20.17
CA ILE A 78 30.19 -12.11 18.70
C ILE A 78 30.46 -10.75 18.03
N PRO A 79 31.49 -10.62 17.16
CA PRO A 79 31.75 -9.40 16.41
C PRO A 79 30.83 -9.33 15.18
N VAL A 80 30.29 -8.14 14.89
CA VAL A 80 29.25 -7.92 13.87
C VAL A 80 29.68 -6.88 12.84
N ARG A 81 29.60 -7.19 11.54
CA ARG A 81 29.67 -6.24 10.40
C ARG A 81 28.28 -5.95 9.84
N GLN A 82 28.14 -4.88 9.07
CA GLN A 82 26.86 -4.26 8.64
C GLN A 82 25.82 -5.20 7.99
N HIS A 83 26.21 -6.32 7.37
CA HIS A 83 25.29 -7.34 6.82
C HIS A 83 24.80 -8.36 7.86
N GLU A 84 25.47 -8.46 9.00
CA GLU A 84 25.15 -9.39 10.09
C GLU A 84 24.11 -8.81 11.06
N CYS A 85 23.83 -7.49 11.04
CA CYS A 85 22.70 -6.91 11.77
C CYS A 85 21.36 -7.53 11.38
N ILE A 86 21.18 -7.87 10.09
CA ILE A 86 19.95 -8.48 9.57
C ILE A 86 19.82 -9.93 10.07
N ALA A 87 20.93 -10.67 10.06
CA ALA A 87 20.99 -12.05 10.56
C ALA A 87 20.79 -12.12 12.09
N ILE A 88 21.34 -11.15 12.84
CA ILE A 88 21.19 -11.04 14.29
C ILE A 88 19.78 -10.61 14.68
N LEU A 89 19.18 -9.66 13.95
CA LEU A 89 17.76 -9.32 14.12
C LEU A 89 16.87 -10.55 13.85
N ALA A 90 17.11 -11.30 12.78
CA ALA A 90 16.34 -12.50 12.47
C ALA A 90 16.55 -13.66 13.46
N TYR A 91 17.75 -13.79 14.04
CA TYR A 91 18.07 -14.80 15.05
C TYR A 91 17.44 -14.48 16.42
N LEU A 92 17.50 -13.22 16.86
CA LEU A 92 16.95 -12.77 18.15
C LEU A 92 15.42 -12.79 18.17
N LEU A 93 14.77 -12.51 17.04
CA LEU A 93 13.31 -12.57 16.91
C LEU A 93 12.74 -14.01 16.96
N LYS A 94 13.61 -15.02 16.85
CA LYS A 94 13.24 -16.43 16.91
C LYS A 94 13.22 -17.00 18.34
N LYS A 95 13.78 -16.29 19.35
CA LYS A 95 14.22 -16.93 20.61
C LYS A 95 13.75 -16.28 21.94
N GLU A 96 12.57 -15.68 21.97
CA GLU A 96 11.78 -15.28 23.18
C GLU A 96 11.84 -13.81 23.70
N GLU A 97 10.71 -13.48 24.36
CA GLU A 97 10.26 -12.31 25.15
C GLU A 97 9.94 -10.95 24.49
N ARG A 98 8.63 -10.63 24.56
CA ARG A 98 7.94 -9.47 23.94
C ARG A 98 8.43 -8.09 24.41
N GLU A 99 9.06 -7.96 25.57
CA GLU A 99 9.50 -6.65 26.10
C GLU A 99 10.85 -6.19 25.52
N CYS A 100 11.77 -7.10 25.19
CA CYS A 100 13.03 -6.74 24.55
C CYS A 100 12.81 -6.30 23.09
N VAL A 101 11.84 -6.92 22.40
CA VAL A 101 11.39 -6.56 21.05
C VAL A 101 10.88 -5.11 20.99
N LYS A 102 10.15 -4.64 22.00
CA LYS A 102 9.66 -3.24 22.06
C LYS A 102 10.77 -2.20 22.09
N ARG A 103 11.86 -2.45 22.83
CA ARG A 103 13.03 -1.56 22.89
C ARG A 103 13.79 -1.51 21.55
N TRP A 104 13.92 -2.64 20.88
CA TRP A 104 14.57 -2.71 19.57
C TRP A 104 13.73 -2.08 18.46
N ILE A 105 12.40 -2.19 18.54
CA ILE A 105 11.47 -1.45 17.69
C ILE A 105 11.66 0.06 17.86
N GLN A 106 11.80 0.56 19.09
CA GLN A 106 12.09 2.00 19.32
C GLN A 106 13.44 2.46 18.75
N LEU A 107 14.48 1.62 18.83
CA LEU A 107 15.79 1.88 18.21
C LEU A 107 15.71 1.88 16.67
N PHE A 108 14.90 1.00 16.10
CA PHE A 108 14.66 0.89 14.66
C PHE A 108 13.81 2.06 14.12
N LEU A 109 12.78 2.48 14.84
CA LEU A 109 11.94 3.66 14.54
C LEU A 109 12.73 4.99 14.61
N GLY A 110 13.90 5.00 15.28
CA GLY A 110 14.80 6.14 15.35
C GLY A 110 15.84 6.23 14.23
N LEU A 111 15.84 5.29 13.27
CA LEU A 111 16.76 5.32 12.13
C LEU A 111 16.30 6.36 11.09
N PRO A 112 17.23 7.09 10.44
CA PRO A 112 16.90 7.97 9.32
C PRO A 112 16.16 7.22 8.19
N GLU A 113 15.14 7.87 7.62
CA GLU A 113 14.23 7.31 6.60
C GLU A 113 14.97 6.65 5.42
N ALA A 114 16.09 7.21 4.98
CA ALA A 114 16.91 6.66 3.90
C ALA A 114 17.55 5.28 4.22
N ILE A 115 17.85 5.00 5.49
CA ILE A 115 18.41 3.71 5.94
C ILE A 115 17.31 2.67 6.02
N HIS A 116 16.14 3.08 6.54
CA HIS A 116 14.94 2.25 6.57
C HIS A 116 14.48 1.83 5.17
N ASN A 117 14.47 2.76 4.21
CA ASN A 117 14.05 2.50 2.83
C ASN A 117 15.00 1.55 2.08
N ARG A 118 16.32 1.60 2.38
CA ARG A 118 17.28 0.62 1.84
C ARG A 118 17.12 -0.76 2.46
N PHE A 119 16.78 -0.81 3.74
CA PHE A 119 16.47 -2.07 4.44
C PHE A 119 15.19 -2.71 3.89
N GLN A 120 14.14 -1.93 3.64
CA GLN A 120 12.93 -2.41 2.94
C GLN A 120 13.25 -2.94 1.54
N SER A 121 14.01 -2.19 0.73
CA SER A 121 14.42 -2.65 -0.60
C SER A 121 15.24 -3.95 -0.55
N ALA A 122 16.01 -4.18 0.51
CA ALA A 122 16.77 -5.41 0.72
C ALA A 122 15.87 -6.58 1.16
N LEU A 123 14.92 -6.34 2.08
CA LEU A 123 13.90 -7.31 2.51
C LEU A 123 13.06 -7.84 1.34
N TYR A 124 12.61 -6.98 0.43
CA TYR A 124 11.86 -7.42 -0.76
C TYR A 124 12.76 -8.00 -1.85
N SER A 125 14.08 -8.10 -1.61
CA SER A 125 15.05 -8.57 -2.59
C SER A 125 15.62 -9.95 -2.35
N GLU A 126 15.41 -10.55 -1.18
CA GLU A 126 16.03 -11.83 -0.83
C GLU A 126 14.98 -12.87 -0.45
N THR A 127 15.10 -14.09 -0.98
CA THR A 127 14.21 -15.22 -0.67
C THR A 127 14.63 -16.00 0.57
N HIS A 128 15.40 -15.40 1.47
CA HIS A 128 15.97 -16.06 2.64
C HIS A 128 14.94 -16.20 3.78
N ALA A 129 14.94 -17.31 4.52
CA ALA A 129 13.97 -17.56 5.59
C ALA A 129 13.98 -16.48 6.70
N ALA A 130 15.14 -15.89 6.97
CA ALA A 130 15.30 -14.74 7.87
C ALA A 130 14.51 -13.50 7.40
N VAL A 131 14.54 -13.25 6.10
CA VAL A 131 13.85 -12.12 5.46
C VAL A 131 12.34 -12.33 5.48
N GLN A 132 11.89 -13.58 5.26
CA GLN A 132 10.47 -13.94 5.41
C GLN A 132 9.97 -13.76 6.85
N ALA A 133 10.78 -14.08 7.86
CA ALA A 133 10.41 -13.88 9.26
C ALA A 133 10.34 -12.38 9.66
N VAL A 134 11.29 -11.57 9.20
CA VAL A 134 11.26 -10.12 9.42
C VAL A 134 10.09 -9.47 8.66
N GLN A 135 9.83 -9.91 7.43
CA GLN A 135 8.67 -9.48 6.66
C GLN A 135 7.36 -9.84 7.36
N HIS A 136 7.24 -11.04 7.92
CA HIS A 136 6.09 -11.44 8.74
C HIS A 136 5.90 -10.52 9.95
N MET A 137 6.96 -10.21 10.69
CA MET A 137 6.87 -9.25 11.81
C MET A 137 6.53 -7.83 11.36
N TYR A 138 7.08 -7.37 10.25
CA TYR A 138 6.79 -6.05 9.68
C TYR A 138 5.34 -5.96 9.17
N GLU A 139 4.81 -7.05 8.62
CA GLU A 139 3.45 -7.14 8.11
C GLU A 139 2.40 -7.23 9.22
N HIS A 140 2.74 -7.81 10.37
CA HIS A 140 1.79 -8.19 11.42
C HIS A 140 1.99 -7.53 12.80
N ILE A 141 3.15 -6.93 13.10
CA ILE A 141 3.49 -6.45 14.46
C ILE A 141 3.77 -4.94 14.52
N LEU A 142 4.32 -4.34 13.46
CA LEU A 142 4.74 -2.93 13.47
C LEU A 142 3.65 -1.96 12.99
N PRO A 143 3.44 -0.80 13.67
CA PRO A 143 2.56 0.26 13.18
C PRO A 143 3.09 0.81 11.86
N LYS A 144 2.31 0.65 10.78
CA LYS A 144 2.69 1.08 9.42
C LYS A 144 2.44 2.57 9.17
N TYR A 145 1.78 3.26 10.11
CA TYR A 145 1.43 4.69 10.05
C TYR A 145 2.64 5.63 9.90
N GLY A 146 3.84 5.21 10.32
CA GLY A 146 5.06 6.01 10.20
C GLY A 146 5.96 5.70 8.99
N PHE A 147 5.73 4.59 8.28
CA PHE A 147 6.65 4.09 7.25
C PHE A 147 5.88 3.36 6.13
N PRO A 148 5.70 3.95 4.94
CA PRO A 148 5.03 3.27 3.85
C PRO A 148 5.80 2.01 3.47
N VAL A 149 5.10 0.87 3.44
CA VAL A 149 5.70 -0.47 3.27
C VAL A 149 5.90 -0.85 1.81
N ASN A 150 5.04 -0.31 0.93
CA ASN A 150 5.04 -0.58 -0.50
C ASN A 150 5.36 0.71 -1.25
N VAL A 151 6.53 1.29 -1.02
CA VAL A 151 6.97 2.48 -1.76
C VAL A 151 7.54 2.07 -3.10
N VAL A 152 7.08 2.73 -4.16
CA VAL A 152 7.64 2.60 -5.50
C VAL A 152 7.98 3.96 -6.08
N GLN A 153 8.86 3.95 -7.08
CA GLN A 153 9.36 5.16 -7.72
C GLN A 153 8.86 5.29 -9.16
N LEU A 154 8.82 6.52 -9.65
CA LEU A 154 8.99 6.79 -11.07
C LEU A 154 10.48 6.98 -11.34
N ASP A 155 11.15 5.92 -11.81
CA ASP A 155 12.59 5.88 -12.00
C ASP A 155 13.03 6.81 -13.13
N THR A 156 13.87 7.78 -12.78
CA THR A 156 14.51 8.74 -13.69
C THR A 156 16.03 8.59 -13.72
N SER A 157 16.59 7.63 -12.98
CA SER A 157 18.03 7.51 -12.71
C SER A 157 18.90 7.29 -13.96
N PHE A 158 18.33 6.73 -15.02
CA PHE A 158 19.00 6.50 -16.30
C PHE A 158 19.02 7.74 -17.19
N ILE A 159 18.32 8.81 -16.82
CA ILE A 159 18.21 10.06 -17.59
C ILE A 159 19.36 10.99 -17.18
N ARG A 160 20.14 11.45 -18.16
CA ARG A 160 21.36 12.23 -17.93
C ARG A 160 21.14 13.74 -17.73
N SER A 161 19.88 14.21 -17.71
CA SER A 161 19.58 15.63 -17.55
C SER A 161 19.80 16.09 -16.09
N THR A 162 20.17 17.35 -15.92
CA THR A 162 20.33 17.99 -14.60
C THR A 162 19.05 17.94 -13.78
N GLU A 163 17.89 18.02 -14.44
CA GLU A 163 16.58 18.00 -13.81
C GLU A 163 16.22 16.62 -13.26
N ALA A 164 16.71 15.53 -13.87
CA ALA A 164 16.52 14.15 -13.40
C ALA A 164 17.45 13.79 -12.24
N GLN A 165 18.64 14.39 -12.17
CA GLN A 165 19.64 14.04 -11.15
C GLN A 165 19.13 14.30 -9.73
N GLY A 166 19.13 13.25 -8.90
CA GLY A 166 18.63 13.31 -7.52
C GLY A 166 17.13 13.63 -7.41
N LEU A 167 16.36 13.44 -8.49
CA LEU A 167 14.92 13.58 -8.47
C LEU A 167 14.30 12.34 -7.82
N ASP A 168 13.64 12.53 -6.69
CA ASP A 168 13.01 11.46 -5.93
C ASP A 168 11.48 11.51 -6.09
N LEU A 169 10.95 10.63 -6.94
CA LEU A 169 9.52 10.53 -7.22
C LEU A 169 8.94 9.28 -6.56
N GLN A 170 8.97 9.24 -5.23
CA GLN A 170 8.40 8.15 -4.45
C GLN A 170 6.90 8.32 -4.19
N ARG A 171 6.17 7.21 -4.28
CA ARG A 171 4.77 7.11 -3.89
C ARG A 171 4.50 5.75 -3.26
N ASP A 172 3.53 5.72 -2.35
CA ASP A 172 2.90 4.47 -1.97
C ASP A 172 2.31 3.79 -3.22
N LEU A 173 2.50 2.47 -3.33
CA LEU A 173 2.14 1.68 -4.50
C LEU A 173 0.66 1.83 -4.88
N ARG A 174 -0.22 1.99 -3.89
CA ARG A 174 -1.64 2.24 -4.10
C ARG A 174 -1.88 3.50 -4.92
N GLN A 175 -1.17 4.57 -4.58
CA GLN A 175 -1.23 5.86 -5.28
C GLN A 175 -0.50 5.80 -6.61
N ALA A 176 0.68 5.16 -6.63
CA ALA A 176 1.50 5.01 -7.83
C ALA A 176 0.78 4.29 -8.98
N ILE A 177 -0.09 3.32 -8.66
CA ILE A 177 -0.92 2.63 -9.67
C ILE A 177 -1.87 3.58 -10.41
N ALA A 178 -2.22 4.74 -9.84
CA ALA A 178 -2.96 5.79 -10.54
C ALA A 178 -2.03 6.89 -11.09
N GLU A 179 -1.07 7.36 -10.29
CA GLU A 179 -0.23 8.52 -10.65
C GLU A 179 0.89 8.18 -11.64
N TYR A 180 1.48 7.00 -11.52
CA TYR A 180 2.63 6.54 -12.32
C TYR A 180 2.25 5.47 -13.33
N ALA A 181 0.97 5.13 -13.44
CA ALA A 181 0.49 4.25 -14.49
C ALA A 181 0.95 4.75 -15.88
N PRO A 182 1.24 3.84 -16.83
CA PRO A 182 1.74 4.18 -18.15
C PRO A 182 0.95 5.32 -18.81
N GLU A 183 1.65 6.22 -19.51
CA GLU A 183 1.13 7.45 -20.13
C GLU A 183 0.67 8.55 -19.15
N SER A 184 0.64 8.29 -17.83
CA SER A 184 0.35 9.33 -16.85
C SER A 184 1.53 10.29 -16.68
N GLU A 185 1.22 11.52 -16.30
CA GLU A 185 2.15 12.64 -16.18
C GLU A 185 2.30 13.11 -14.74
N VAL A 186 3.55 13.40 -14.36
CA VAL A 186 3.94 13.88 -13.04
C VAL A 186 4.71 15.17 -13.20
N VAL A 187 4.34 16.19 -12.41
CA VAL A 187 5.02 17.48 -12.44
C VAL A 187 6.05 17.52 -11.32
N ALA A 188 7.31 17.74 -11.68
CA ALA A 188 8.38 17.94 -10.72
C ALA A 188 9.48 18.82 -11.31
N ARG A 189 10.05 19.71 -10.49
CA ARG A 189 11.10 20.66 -10.89
C ARG A 189 10.75 21.46 -12.16
N LYS A 190 9.49 21.92 -12.26
CA LYS A 190 8.93 22.65 -13.43
C LYS A 190 8.97 21.86 -14.76
N LYS A 191 9.15 20.54 -14.68
CA LYS A 191 9.08 19.61 -15.82
C LYS A 191 7.87 18.70 -15.70
N ILE A 192 7.43 18.17 -16.83
CA ILE A 192 6.44 17.10 -16.95
C ILE A 192 7.19 15.81 -17.25
N TRP A 193 7.06 14.83 -16.38
CA TRP A 193 7.61 13.49 -16.50
C TRP A 193 6.49 12.53 -16.87
N THR A 194 6.56 11.94 -18.05
CA THR A 194 5.58 10.94 -18.51
C THR A 194 6.04 9.55 -18.13
N SER A 195 5.14 8.73 -17.60
CA SER A 195 5.40 7.31 -17.35
C SER A 195 5.50 6.54 -18.66
N TRP A 196 6.64 5.88 -18.88
CA TRP A 196 6.93 5.07 -20.07
C TRP A 196 6.50 3.61 -19.89
N GLY A 197 6.56 3.09 -18.67
CA GLY A 197 6.22 1.70 -18.40
C GLY A 197 6.69 1.19 -17.05
N LEU A 198 6.75 -0.13 -16.93
CA LEU A 198 7.11 -0.82 -15.70
C LEU A 198 8.60 -1.19 -15.71
N LYS A 199 9.24 -1.17 -14.55
CA LYS A 199 10.65 -1.58 -14.43
C LYS A 199 10.77 -3.09 -14.40
N ILE A 200 11.70 -3.61 -15.19
CA ILE A 200 12.13 -5.01 -15.17
C ILE A 200 13.39 -5.12 -14.33
N VAL A 201 13.42 -6.07 -13.40
CA VAL A 201 14.61 -6.43 -12.64
C VAL A 201 15.14 -7.77 -13.18
N PRO A 202 16.43 -7.85 -13.60
CA PRO A 202 17.01 -9.08 -14.09
C PRO A 202 16.82 -10.26 -13.11
N GLY A 203 16.41 -11.40 -13.64
CA GLY A 203 16.15 -12.60 -12.84
C GLY A 203 14.83 -12.58 -12.05
N ARG A 204 14.01 -11.52 -12.18
CA ARG A 204 12.70 -11.42 -11.54
C ARG A 204 11.59 -11.20 -12.55
N GLN A 205 10.39 -11.58 -12.16
CA GLN A 205 9.16 -11.33 -12.90
C GLN A 205 8.17 -10.69 -11.95
N TRP A 206 7.38 -9.74 -12.44
CA TRP A 206 6.31 -9.19 -11.63
C TRP A 206 5.33 -10.28 -11.24
N GLU A 207 4.79 -10.18 -10.03
CA GLU A 207 3.66 -11.00 -9.66
C GLU A 207 2.47 -10.74 -10.60
N ARG A 208 1.90 -11.82 -11.13
CA ARG A 208 0.72 -11.80 -12.00
C ARG A 208 -0.40 -12.57 -11.33
N ARG A 209 -1.56 -11.94 -11.24
CA ARG A 209 -2.76 -12.53 -10.66
C ARG A 209 -3.94 -12.37 -11.60
N ALA A 210 -4.93 -13.22 -11.44
CA ALA A 210 -6.26 -12.97 -11.96
C ALA A 210 -7.13 -12.41 -10.84
N PHE A 211 -8.10 -11.58 -11.20
CA PHE A 211 -9.06 -11.04 -10.25
C PHE A 211 -10.47 -11.05 -10.83
N LYS A 212 -11.46 -11.10 -9.94
CA LYS A 212 -12.87 -10.94 -10.27
C LYS A 212 -13.63 -10.14 -9.22
N ILE A 213 -14.62 -9.35 -9.66
CA ILE A 213 -15.50 -8.56 -8.77
C ILE A 213 -16.94 -9.04 -8.92
N CYS A 214 -17.52 -9.54 -7.83
CA CYS A 214 -18.91 -10.02 -7.84
C CYS A 214 -19.88 -8.84 -8.08
N LYS A 215 -20.85 -9.01 -9.00
CA LYS A 215 -21.84 -7.96 -9.29
C LYS A 215 -22.88 -7.80 -8.19
N ASP A 216 -23.18 -8.87 -7.47
CA ASP A 216 -24.24 -8.86 -6.45
C ASP A 216 -23.77 -8.33 -5.10
N CYS A 217 -22.52 -8.64 -4.69
CA CYS A 217 -21.99 -8.23 -3.40
C CYS A 217 -20.80 -7.27 -3.44
N GLY A 218 -20.22 -7.00 -4.62
CA GLY A 218 -19.04 -6.16 -4.74
C GLY A 218 -17.74 -6.80 -4.21
N ARG A 219 -17.77 -8.07 -3.76
CA ARG A 219 -16.58 -8.77 -3.24
C ARG A 219 -15.50 -8.88 -4.31
N TYR A 220 -14.29 -8.49 -3.94
CA TYR A 220 -13.07 -8.73 -4.70
C TYR A 220 -12.50 -10.11 -4.39
N GLU A 221 -12.15 -10.84 -5.43
CA GLU A 221 -11.43 -12.11 -5.33
C GLU A 221 -10.24 -12.11 -6.30
N SER A 222 -9.18 -12.79 -5.89
CA SER A 222 -7.94 -12.88 -6.65
C SER A 222 -7.27 -14.22 -6.48
N VAL A 223 -6.58 -14.70 -7.52
CA VAL A 223 -5.74 -15.89 -7.46
C VAL A 223 -4.42 -15.65 -8.18
N ARG A 224 -3.33 -16.24 -7.69
CA ARG A 224 -2.07 -16.27 -8.42
C ARG A 224 -2.22 -17.14 -9.66
N ILE A 225 -1.75 -16.65 -10.80
CA ILE A 225 -1.82 -17.42 -12.05
C ILE A 225 -0.73 -18.49 -11.99
N ILE A 226 -1.14 -19.75 -11.86
CA ILE A 226 -0.26 -20.91 -11.80
C ILE A 226 -0.22 -21.58 -13.19
N ASP A 227 -1.39 -21.96 -13.71
CA ASP A 227 -1.58 -22.47 -15.06
C ASP A 227 -2.97 -22.08 -15.61
N ASP A 228 -3.19 -22.28 -16.92
CA ASP A 228 -4.44 -21.91 -17.59
C ASP A 228 -5.63 -22.79 -17.17
N ALA A 229 -5.40 -24.04 -16.75
CA ALA A 229 -6.46 -24.95 -16.32
C ALA A 229 -7.03 -24.53 -14.97
N GLN A 230 -6.16 -24.27 -13.98
CA GLN A 230 -6.52 -23.76 -12.66
C GLN A 230 -7.18 -22.38 -12.77
N LEU A 231 -6.64 -21.51 -13.62
CA LEU A 231 -7.25 -20.20 -13.87
C LEU A 231 -8.66 -20.34 -14.42
N ASN A 232 -8.87 -21.21 -15.40
CA ASN A 232 -10.20 -21.43 -15.98
C ASN A 232 -11.17 -22.05 -14.98
N ALA A 233 -10.74 -22.99 -14.14
CA ALA A 233 -11.57 -23.53 -13.06
C ALA A 233 -12.01 -22.43 -12.08
N TRP A 234 -11.05 -21.64 -11.58
CA TRP A 234 -11.33 -20.55 -10.62
C TRP A 234 -12.28 -19.48 -11.16
N ARG A 235 -12.23 -19.19 -12.47
CA ARG A 235 -13.14 -18.24 -13.12
C ARG A 235 -14.61 -18.63 -13.00
N HIS A 236 -14.91 -19.93 -12.89
CA HIS A 236 -16.27 -20.45 -12.79
C HIS A 236 -16.68 -20.75 -11.33
N GLU A 237 -15.78 -20.59 -10.36
CA GLU A 237 -16.15 -20.70 -8.94
C GLU A 237 -17.18 -19.61 -8.57
N PRO A 238 -18.23 -19.96 -7.79
CA PRO A 238 -19.16 -18.98 -7.27
C PRO A 238 -18.46 -18.04 -6.28
N CYS A 239 -19.03 -16.85 -6.08
CA CYS A 239 -18.50 -15.88 -5.16
C CYS A 239 -18.49 -16.45 -3.74
N ARG A 240 -17.33 -16.37 -3.07
CA ARG A 240 -17.14 -16.87 -1.70
C ARG A 240 -17.97 -16.10 -0.65
N GLY A 241 -18.48 -14.93 -1.01
CA GLY A 241 -19.30 -14.09 -0.13
C GLY A 241 -20.79 -14.35 -0.22
N CYS A 242 -21.34 -14.49 -1.43
CA CYS A 242 -22.79 -14.57 -1.65
C CYS A 242 -23.24 -15.75 -2.50
N GLY A 243 -22.32 -16.56 -3.04
CA GLY A 243 -22.63 -17.68 -3.92
C GLY A 243 -22.97 -17.30 -5.37
N SER A 244 -23.02 -16.02 -5.71
CA SER A 244 -23.32 -15.56 -7.08
C SER A 244 -22.24 -15.98 -8.08
N THR A 245 -22.66 -16.27 -9.31
CA THR A 245 -21.77 -16.54 -10.44
C THR A 245 -21.61 -15.34 -11.38
N ASP A 246 -22.25 -14.19 -11.07
CA ASP A 246 -22.15 -12.99 -11.90
C ASP A 246 -20.99 -12.07 -11.45
N PHE A 247 -20.07 -11.80 -12.37
CA PHE A 247 -18.86 -11.00 -12.12
C PHE A 247 -18.67 -9.90 -13.19
N LYS A 248 -18.30 -8.69 -12.78
CA LYS A 248 -18.11 -7.53 -13.68
C LYS A 248 -16.74 -7.48 -14.35
N LEU A 249 -15.71 -7.79 -13.57
CA LEU A 249 -14.32 -7.85 -14.03
C LEU A 249 -13.85 -9.28 -13.85
N ASN A 250 -13.17 -9.81 -14.84
CA ASN A 250 -12.53 -11.11 -14.82
C ASN A 250 -11.32 -11.03 -15.75
N ASP A 251 -10.19 -10.62 -15.19
CA ASP A 251 -9.01 -10.31 -15.99
C ASP A 251 -7.73 -10.55 -15.19
N LYS A 252 -6.59 -10.36 -15.86
CA LYS A 252 -5.26 -10.46 -15.27
C LYS A 252 -4.78 -9.07 -14.83
N PHE A 253 -4.02 -9.01 -13.76
CA PHE A 253 -3.32 -7.80 -13.33
C PHE A 253 -1.89 -8.08 -12.90
N ILE A 254 -1.07 -7.04 -12.94
CA ILE A 254 0.34 -7.05 -12.54
C ILE A 254 0.50 -6.20 -11.27
N PHE A 255 1.32 -6.70 -10.33
CA PHE A 255 1.84 -5.92 -9.20
C PHE A 255 3.10 -5.17 -9.64
N PRO A 256 3.10 -3.83 -9.77
CA PRO A 256 4.25 -3.08 -10.25
C PRO A 256 5.28 -2.82 -9.11
N GLU A 257 5.68 -3.89 -8.43
CA GLU A 257 6.53 -3.86 -7.23
C GLU A 257 7.97 -3.41 -7.50
N PHE A 258 8.43 -3.51 -8.74
CA PHE A 258 9.79 -3.12 -9.14
C PHE A 258 9.95 -1.66 -9.54
N CYS A 259 8.92 -0.82 -9.37
CA CYS A 259 8.83 0.59 -9.80
C CYS A 259 8.36 0.79 -11.25
N PHE A 260 8.10 2.06 -11.56
CA PHE A 260 7.77 2.57 -12.89
C PHE A 260 9.00 3.24 -13.50
N ILE A 261 9.03 3.43 -14.81
CA ILE A 261 10.11 4.09 -15.55
C ILE A 261 9.56 5.33 -16.24
N ALA A 262 10.24 6.47 -16.11
CA ALA A 262 9.90 7.69 -16.84
C ALA A 262 10.31 7.60 -18.33
N ALA A 263 9.70 8.41 -19.19
CA ALA A 263 10.22 8.62 -20.54
C ALA A 263 11.55 9.39 -20.50
N GLN A 264 12.44 9.16 -21.48
CA GLN A 264 13.77 9.79 -21.53
C GLN A 264 13.73 11.33 -21.51
N ASN A 265 12.72 11.91 -22.14
CA ASN A 265 12.61 13.34 -22.33
C ASN A 265 11.46 13.87 -21.47
N ALA A 266 11.78 14.75 -20.54
CA ALA A 266 10.79 15.49 -19.77
C ALA A 266 10.35 16.74 -20.55
N GLY A 267 9.04 17.00 -20.58
CA GLY A 267 8.47 18.22 -21.16
C GLY A 267 8.61 19.42 -20.22
N ASN A 268 8.43 20.64 -20.73
CA ASN A 268 8.29 21.82 -19.88
C ASN A 268 6.87 21.91 -19.33
N PHE A 269 6.73 22.21 -18.04
CA PHE A 269 5.41 22.42 -17.43
C PHE A 269 4.86 23.80 -17.79
N THR A 270 3.67 23.83 -18.39
CA THR A 270 3.01 25.06 -18.85
C THR A 270 1.88 25.53 -17.93
N GLY A 271 1.71 24.91 -16.77
CA GLY A 271 0.58 25.19 -15.87
C GLY A 271 -0.68 24.35 -16.13
N ARG A 272 -0.71 23.57 -17.22
CA ARG A 272 -1.84 22.66 -17.50
C ARG A 272 -1.93 21.55 -16.46
N ARG A 273 -3.13 21.06 -16.17
CA ARG A 273 -3.29 19.88 -15.32
C ARG A 273 -2.60 18.67 -15.98
N PRO A 274 -1.80 17.89 -15.23
CA PRO A 274 -1.16 16.69 -15.77
C PRO A 274 -2.19 15.65 -16.20
N GLU A 275 -1.93 14.96 -17.30
CA GLU A 275 -2.77 13.85 -17.75
C GLU A 275 -2.53 12.62 -16.87
N ARG A 276 -3.60 11.93 -16.51
CA ARG A 276 -3.53 10.70 -15.70
C ARG A 276 -4.48 9.69 -16.30
N THR A 277 -4.06 8.43 -16.28
CA THR A 277 -4.98 7.32 -16.57
C THR A 277 -6.05 7.23 -15.47
N TYR A 278 -7.12 6.45 -15.72
CA TYR A 278 -8.28 6.40 -14.82
C TYR A 278 -7.90 6.09 -13.37
N ALA A 279 -8.64 6.69 -12.44
CA ALA A 279 -8.47 6.48 -11.01
C ALA A 279 -8.59 4.98 -10.64
N SER A 280 -7.72 4.56 -9.72
CA SER A 280 -7.80 3.24 -9.10
C SER A 280 -9.10 3.09 -8.31
N GLN A 281 -9.74 1.92 -8.41
CA GLN A 281 -10.86 1.57 -7.55
C GLN A 281 -10.40 0.58 -6.48
N VAL A 282 -10.89 0.79 -5.26
CA VAL A 282 -10.63 -0.09 -4.13
C VAL A 282 -11.86 -0.96 -3.90
N TYR A 283 -11.63 -2.25 -3.70
CA TYR A 283 -12.66 -3.25 -3.48
C TYR A 283 -12.33 -4.06 -2.22
N PHE A 284 -13.34 -4.33 -1.41
CA PHE A 284 -13.20 -5.16 -0.22
C PHE A 284 -13.26 -6.65 -0.56
N ALA A 285 -12.32 -7.43 -0.01
CA ALA A 285 -12.23 -8.86 -0.27
C ALA A 285 -13.16 -9.71 0.61
N GLY A 286 -13.89 -9.10 1.55
CA GLY A 286 -14.76 -9.83 2.49
C GLY A 286 -14.01 -10.49 3.66
N ASP A 287 -12.68 -10.35 3.71
CA ASP A 287 -11.81 -10.96 4.73
C ASP A 287 -11.37 -9.90 5.76
N GLY A 288 -11.18 -10.32 7.02
CA GLY A 288 -10.67 -9.48 8.10
C GLY A 288 -10.79 -10.19 9.45
N GLN A 289 -10.01 -9.77 10.44
CA GLN A 289 -10.12 -10.25 11.81
C GLN A 289 -11.17 -9.39 12.53
N PRO A 290 -12.37 -9.92 12.84
CA PRO A 290 -13.41 -9.15 13.49
C PRO A 290 -12.92 -8.66 14.86
N LEU A 291 -13.27 -7.42 15.21
CA LEU A 291 -12.89 -6.81 16.48
C LEU A 291 -14.12 -6.56 17.35
N GLN A 292 -14.91 -5.54 17.01
CA GLN A 292 -16.06 -5.14 17.80
C GLN A 292 -17.26 -4.82 16.90
N GLU A 293 -18.45 -4.95 17.48
CA GLU A 293 -19.71 -4.60 16.85
C GLU A 293 -20.49 -3.62 17.73
N ARG A 294 -21.20 -2.68 17.07
CA ARG A 294 -22.02 -1.70 17.76
C ARG A 294 -23.26 -1.38 16.94
N ASN A 295 -24.39 -1.28 17.62
CA ASN A 295 -25.63 -0.79 17.01
C ASN A 295 -25.85 0.66 17.38
N PHE A 296 -26.28 1.46 16.41
CA PHE A 296 -26.82 2.79 16.63
C PHE A 296 -28.27 2.82 16.19
N GLN A 297 -29.16 3.17 17.09
CA GLN A 297 -30.60 3.17 16.83
C GLN A 297 -31.18 4.55 17.10
N ARG A 298 -31.92 5.09 16.14
CA ARG A 298 -32.69 6.32 16.29
C ARG A 298 -33.90 6.29 15.37
N ASN A 299 -35.05 6.81 15.82
CA ASN A 299 -36.28 6.87 15.05
C ASN A 299 -36.73 5.52 14.45
N GLY A 300 -36.48 4.41 15.16
CA GLY A 300 -36.82 3.05 14.70
C GLY A 300 -35.88 2.48 13.63
N ILE A 301 -34.78 3.19 13.33
CA ILE A 301 -33.81 2.81 12.30
C ILE A 301 -32.50 2.41 12.99
N THR A 302 -32.01 1.22 12.67
CA THR A 302 -30.79 0.66 13.25
C THR A 302 -29.69 0.58 12.20
N LEU A 303 -28.53 1.15 12.51
CA LEU A 303 -27.27 0.96 11.80
C LEU A 303 -26.42 -0.03 12.58
N HIS A 304 -25.93 -1.08 11.89
CA HIS A 304 -25.01 -2.04 12.48
C HIS A 304 -23.58 -1.76 12.01
N PHE A 305 -22.68 -1.52 12.96
CA PHE A 305 -21.27 -1.26 12.74
C PHE A 305 -20.47 -2.50 13.15
N GLN A 306 -19.54 -2.92 12.30
CA GLN A 306 -18.61 -4.00 12.59
C GLN A 306 -17.20 -3.62 12.17
N SER A 307 -16.30 -3.48 13.14
CA SER A 307 -14.88 -3.23 12.88
C SER A 307 -14.14 -4.55 12.66
N ALA A 308 -13.14 -4.50 11.78
CA ALA A 308 -12.22 -5.59 11.55
C ALA A 308 -10.82 -5.07 11.25
N SER A 309 -9.81 -5.73 11.82
CA SER A 309 -8.41 -5.47 11.49
C SER A 309 -7.93 -6.39 10.37
N ASN A 310 -6.78 -6.03 9.78
CA ASN A 310 -6.12 -6.85 8.76
C ASN A 310 -7.05 -7.24 7.58
N ALA A 311 -8.02 -6.39 7.29
CA ALA A 311 -9.00 -6.61 6.24
C ALA A 311 -8.36 -6.41 4.87
N LYS A 312 -8.56 -7.38 3.99
CA LYS A 312 -7.91 -7.39 2.67
C LYS A 312 -8.69 -6.52 1.69
N LEU A 313 -7.99 -5.58 1.04
CA LEU A 313 -8.52 -4.71 0.00
C LEU A 313 -7.68 -4.84 -1.27
N GLY A 314 -8.35 -4.88 -2.42
CA GLY A 314 -7.75 -4.87 -3.75
C GLY A 314 -7.90 -3.51 -4.41
N VAL A 315 -6.79 -2.94 -4.88
CA VAL A 315 -6.76 -1.68 -5.64
C VAL A 315 -6.45 -2.01 -7.09
N ILE A 316 -7.35 -1.64 -8.00
CA ILE A 316 -7.22 -1.93 -9.42
C ILE A 316 -7.33 -0.64 -10.22
N ASN A 317 -6.32 -0.34 -11.04
CA ASN A 317 -6.46 0.66 -12.09
C ASN A 317 -7.41 0.11 -13.16
N ARG A 318 -8.48 0.84 -13.42
CA ARG A 318 -9.49 0.41 -14.39
C ARG A 318 -9.06 0.49 -15.84
N THR A 319 -8.03 1.28 -16.12
CA THR A 319 -7.41 1.32 -17.43
C THR A 319 -6.83 -0.05 -17.72
N ARG A 320 -7.20 -0.63 -18.86
CA ARG A 320 -6.49 -1.79 -19.39
C ARG A 320 -5.22 -1.30 -20.04
N PHE A 321 -4.12 -1.94 -19.71
CA PHE A 321 -2.81 -1.67 -20.28
C PHE A 321 -2.36 -2.82 -21.15
N ARG A 322 -1.39 -2.53 -22.02
CA ARG A 322 -0.65 -3.50 -22.80
C ARG A 322 0.80 -3.41 -22.37
N VAL A 323 1.31 -4.48 -21.74
CA VAL A 323 2.64 -4.49 -21.10
C VAL A 323 3.55 -5.52 -21.77
N CYS A 324 4.77 -5.10 -22.10
CA CYS A 324 5.84 -5.97 -22.59
C CYS A 324 6.56 -6.64 -21.42
N ALA A 325 6.48 -7.97 -21.33
CA ALA A 325 7.21 -8.73 -20.30
C ALA A 325 8.73 -8.72 -20.49
N LEU A 326 9.22 -8.40 -21.70
CA LEU A 326 10.65 -8.40 -22.00
C LEU A 326 11.34 -7.09 -21.57
N CYS A 327 10.74 -5.93 -21.86
CA CYS A 327 11.39 -4.64 -21.65
C CYS A 327 10.65 -3.67 -20.72
N GLY A 328 9.40 -3.98 -20.33
CA GLY A 328 8.62 -3.10 -19.45
C GLY A 328 7.77 -2.06 -20.15
N TYR A 329 7.92 -1.87 -21.47
CA TYR A 329 7.12 -0.90 -22.23
C TYR A 329 5.65 -1.15 -21.99
N SER A 330 4.92 -0.08 -21.70
CA SER A 330 3.52 -0.16 -21.39
C SER A 330 2.77 1.01 -22.01
N THR A 331 1.56 0.76 -22.46
CA THR A 331 0.67 1.75 -23.08
C THR A 331 -0.77 1.42 -22.71
N THR A 332 -1.67 2.40 -22.81
CA THR A 332 -3.10 2.12 -22.70
C THR A 332 -3.52 1.11 -23.78
N ALA A 333 -4.52 0.27 -23.50
CA ALA A 333 -4.91 -0.84 -24.39
C ALA A 333 -5.64 -0.41 -25.68
N ASN A 334 -5.33 0.78 -26.19
CA ASN A 334 -5.83 1.31 -27.44
C ASN A 334 -4.97 0.77 -28.60
N GLY A 335 -5.62 0.09 -29.56
CA GLY A 335 -4.95 -0.50 -30.71
C GLY A 335 -4.20 -1.81 -30.43
N ASN A 336 -3.65 -2.40 -31.50
CA ASN A 336 -3.02 -3.73 -31.48
C ASN A 336 -1.55 -3.74 -31.92
N ASN A 337 -0.93 -2.56 -32.14
CA ASN A 337 0.47 -2.50 -32.53
C ASN A 337 1.37 -3.09 -31.40
N ASN A 338 2.29 -3.98 -31.77
CA ASN A 338 3.29 -4.54 -30.85
C ASN A 338 4.67 -3.90 -31.04
N ALA A 339 4.89 -3.12 -32.10
CA ALA A 339 6.16 -2.44 -32.31
C ALA A 339 6.39 -1.39 -31.23
N HIS A 340 7.53 -1.49 -30.55
CA HIS A 340 7.93 -0.55 -29.51
C HIS A 340 9.45 -0.56 -29.32
N ASN A 341 9.95 0.50 -28.70
CA ASN A 341 11.33 0.57 -28.22
C ASN A 341 11.36 0.32 -26.71
N ASN A 342 12.49 -0.12 -26.16
CA ASN A 342 12.74 -0.15 -24.73
C ASN A 342 12.98 1.27 -24.17
N HIS A 343 13.14 1.39 -22.84
CA HIS A 343 13.35 2.69 -22.17
C HIS A 343 14.63 3.42 -22.60
N LEU A 344 15.59 2.72 -23.24
CA LEU A 344 16.81 3.28 -23.82
C LEU A 344 16.66 3.63 -25.31
N GLY A 345 15.46 3.49 -25.89
CA GLY A 345 15.17 3.85 -27.28
C GLY A 345 15.55 2.78 -28.30
N ARG A 346 15.97 1.57 -27.88
CA ARG A 346 16.31 0.47 -28.78
C ARG A 346 15.07 -0.36 -29.12
N ALA A 347 14.93 -0.80 -30.37
CA ALA A 347 13.84 -1.67 -30.78
C ALA A 347 13.74 -2.94 -29.92
N CYS A 348 12.52 -3.31 -29.54
CA CYS A 348 12.23 -4.48 -28.72
C CYS A 348 11.32 -5.44 -29.51
N ASN A 349 11.71 -6.71 -29.56
CA ASN A 349 10.95 -7.77 -30.23
C ASN A 349 9.96 -8.48 -29.30
N GLY A 350 9.74 -7.96 -28.09
CA GLY A 350 8.79 -8.52 -27.14
C GLY A 350 7.34 -8.31 -27.56
N GLN A 351 6.43 -9.09 -26.99
CA GLN A 351 4.99 -8.94 -27.23
C GLN A 351 4.31 -8.20 -26.08
N LEU A 352 3.25 -7.46 -26.40
CA LEU A 352 2.43 -6.77 -25.41
C LEU A 352 1.23 -7.63 -25.00
N SER A 353 1.07 -7.83 -23.70
CA SER A 353 -0.07 -8.56 -23.12
C SER A 353 -1.03 -7.61 -22.43
N ARG A 354 -2.34 -7.83 -22.61
CA ARG A 354 -3.38 -7.03 -21.98
C ARG A 354 -3.51 -7.40 -20.50
N VAL A 355 -3.41 -6.41 -19.62
CA VAL A 355 -3.48 -6.56 -18.16
C VAL A 355 -4.02 -5.29 -17.51
N HIS A 356 -4.48 -5.40 -16.28
CA HIS A 356 -4.63 -4.26 -15.36
C HIS A 356 -3.35 -4.06 -14.53
N LEU A 357 -3.22 -2.90 -13.91
CA LEU A 357 -2.28 -2.69 -12.81
C LEU A 357 -3.04 -2.72 -11.50
N GLY A 358 -2.50 -3.37 -10.49
CA GLY A 358 -3.17 -3.49 -9.21
C GLY A 358 -2.24 -3.82 -8.06
N HIS A 359 -2.79 -3.72 -6.86
CA HIS A 359 -2.11 -4.05 -5.62
C HIS A 359 -3.12 -4.51 -4.58
N GLU A 360 -2.65 -5.25 -3.59
CA GLU A 360 -3.43 -5.70 -2.46
C GLU A 360 -2.76 -5.25 -1.18
N PHE A 361 -3.57 -4.72 -0.27
CA PHE A 361 -3.10 -4.27 1.03
C PHE A 361 -4.09 -4.71 2.10
N LYS A 362 -3.61 -4.77 3.34
CA LYS A 362 -4.43 -5.03 4.52
C LYS A 362 -4.48 -3.77 5.35
N THR A 363 -5.64 -3.40 5.85
CA THR A 363 -5.82 -2.27 6.76
C THR A 363 -7.02 -2.54 7.67
N ASP A 364 -7.32 -1.57 8.52
CA ASP A 364 -8.51 -1.60 9.36
C ASP A 364 -9.71 -1.10 8.58
N VAL A 365 -10.85 -1.73 8.83
CA VAL A 365 -12.13 -1.37 8.21
C VAL A 365 -13.22 -1.30 9.27
N VAL A 366 -14.21 -0.48 9.02
CA VAL A 366 -15.55 -0.61 9.59
C VAL A 366 -16.53 -0.92 8.47
N LYS A 367 -17.42 -1.87 8.72
CA LYS A 367 -18.59 -2.15 7.89
C LYS A 367 -19.79 -1.50 8.54
N ILE A 368 -20.55 -0.72 7.78
CA ILE A 368 -21.81 -0.10 8.20
C ILE A 368 -22.92 -0.74 7.37
N THR A 369 -23.65 -1.67 7.98
CA THR A 369 -24.77 -2.33 7.33
C THR A 369 -26.01 -1.44 7.47
N LEU A 370 -26.57 -1.07 6.32
CA LEU A 370 -27.75 -0.23 6.25
C LEU A 370 -29.02 -1.08 6.39
N PRO A 371 -30.09 -0.53 7.00
CA PRO A 371 -31.30 -1.28 7.31
C PRO A 371 -32.07 -1.68 6.04
N PRO A 372 -32.65 -2.89 5.99
CA PRO A 372 -33.45 -3.36 4.85
C PRO A 372 -34.68 -2.52 4.56
N ALA A 373 -35.21 -1.84 5.58
CA ALA A 373 -36.40 -0.99 5.48
C ALA A 373 -36.20 0.23 4.55
N TYR A 374 -34.94 0.54 4.23
CA TYR A 374 -34.61 1.59 3.29
C TYR A 374 -34.32 0.96 1.92
N ALA A 375 -35.25 1.13 0.97
CA ALA A 375 -35.03 0.72 -0.41
C ALA A 375 -34.03 1.68 -1.07
N PHE A 376 -32.74 1.35 -0.97
CA PHE A 376 -31.69 2.07 -1.67
C PHE A 376 -31.81 1.75 -3.17
N ASN A 377 -32.35 2.70 -3.92
CA ASN A 377 -32.77 2.42 -5.29
C ASN A 377 -31.60 2.50 -6.29
N GLN A 378 -30.49 3.17 -5.95
CA GLN A 378 -29.41 3.48 -6.89
C GLN A 378 -28.02 3.55 -6.22
N GLN A 379 -26.97 3.20 -6.97
CA GLN A 379 -25.57 3.28 -6.55
C GLN A 379 -25.16 4.70 -6.12
N ASP A 380 -25.67 5.74 -6.80
CA ASP A 380 -25.48 7.15 -6.50
C ASP A 380 -25.81 7.51 -5.05
N GLU A 381 -26.90 6.94 -4.51
CA GLU A 381 -27.37 7.19 -3.15
C GLU A 381 -26.40 6.61 -2.13
N LEU A 382 -26.01 5.34 -2.29
CA LEU A 382 -25.06 4.68 -1.42
C LEU A 382 -23.69 5.35 -1.43
N LEU A 383 -23.20 5.77 -2.60
CA LEU A 383 -21.95 6.53 -2.72
C LEU A 383 -22.03 7.88 -2.03
N SER A 384 -23.16 8.61 -2.20
CA SER A 384 -23.35 9.90 -1.57
C SER A 384 -23.39 9.78 -0.04
N ILE A 385 -24.05 8.75 0.49
CA ILE A 385 -24.06 8.44 1.93
C ILE A 385 -22.67 8.05 2.42
N LEU A 386 -21.98 7.13 1.72
CA LEU A 386 -20.62 6.72 2.06
C LEU A 386 -19.69 7.91 2.21
N TYR A 387 -19.62 8.77 1.18
CA TYR A 387 -18.73 9.91 1.24
C TYR A 387 -19.13 10.93 2.30
N ALA A 388 -20.43 11.14 2.56
CA ALA A 388 -20.88 11.98 3.67
C ALA A 388 -20.42 11.44 5.03
N LEU A 389 -20.53 10.13 5.26
CA LEU A 389 -20.11 9.50 6.51
C LEU A 389 -18.59 9.56 6.71
N ILE A 390 -17.81 9.41 5.63
CA ILE A 390 -16.35 9.54 5.74
C ILE A 390 -15.95 10.97 6.11
N GLU A 391 -16.57 11.99 5.50
CA GLU A 391 -16.31 13.39 5.85
C GLU A 391 -16.76 13.70 7.29
N GLY A 392 -17.92 13.19 7.70
CA GLY A 392 -18.40 13.31 9.08
C GLY A 392 -17.45 12.66 10.09
N LEU A 393 -16.91 11.49 9.77
CA LEU A 393 -15.94 10.79 10.62
C LEU A 393 -14.62 11.56 10.70
N SER A 394 -14.17 12.10 9.57
CA SER A 394 -12.98 12.94 9.49
C SER A 394 -13.09 14.14 10.43
N ASN A 395 -14.24 14.81 10.41
CA ASN A 395 -14.53 15.98 11.25
C ASN A 395 -14.70 15.60 12.73
N ALA A 396 -15.47 14.56 13.03
CA ALA A 396 -15.72 14.09 14.39
C ALA A 396 -14.43 13.70 15.12
N LEU A 397 -13.52 13.00 14.42
CA LEU A 397 -12.26 12.56 15.01
C LEU A 397 -11.10 13.55 14.82
N ASN A 398 -11.34 14.68 14.13
CA ASN A 398 -10.34 15.65 13.72
C ASN A 398 -9.10 15.00 13.06
N ILE A 399 -9.35 14.08 12.14
CA ILE A 399 -8.34 13.35 11.36
C ILE A 399 -8.29 13.89 9.93
N ALA A 400 -7.13 13.77 9.29
CA ALA A 400 -7.01 14.23 7.91
C ALA A 400 -7.91 13.38 7.00
N ARG A 401 -8.69 14.05 6.13
CA ARG A 401 -9.60 13.36 5.22
C ARG A 401 -8.88 12.36 4.31
N THR A 402 -7.62 12.61 4.00
CA THR A 402 -6.75 11.71 3.23
C THR A 402 -6.46 10.39 3.91
N ASP A 403 -6.68 10.28 5.22
CA ASP A 403 -6.37 9.09 6.03
C ASP A 403 -7.55 8.13 6.09
N LEU A 404 -8.67 8.48 5.47
CA LEU A 404 -9.85 7.64 5.33
C LEU A 404 -10.25 7.50 3.87
N ASP A 405 -10.84 6.38 3.51
CA ASP A 405 -11.52 6.22 2.23
C ASP A 405 -12.54 5.09 2.35
N GLY A 406 -13.29 4.79 1.28
CA GLY A 406 -14.32 3.76 1.35
C GLY A 406 -14.70 3.13 0.03
N CYS A 407 -15.45 2.04 0.13
CA CYS A 407 -16.03 1.34 -1.00
C CYS A 407 -17.38 0.73 -0.64
N LEU A 408 -18.16 0.40 -1.67
CA LEU A 408 -19.43 -0.30 -1.50
C LEU A 408 -19.21 -1.81 -1.41
N TYR A 409 -19.98 -2.44 -0.55
CA TYR A 409 -20.08 -3.89 -0.40
C TYR A 409 -21.54 -4.25 -0.14
N PHE A 410 -21.95 -5.50 -0.37
CA PHE A 410 -23.27 -5.96 0.07
C PHE A 410 -23.14 -7.27 0.84
N SER A 411 -23.53 -7.25 2.11
CA SER A 411 -23.57 -8.45 2.94
C SER A 411 -24.96 -9.06 2.87
N ASN A 412 -25.09 -10.31 2.40
CA ASN A 412 -26.39 -10.98 2.25
C ASN A 412 -27.44 -10.14 1.49
N ARG A 413 -27.01 -9.48 0.40
CA ARG A 413 -27.81 -8.53 -0.42
C ARG A 413 -28.27 -7.26 0.30
N GLN A 414 -27.82 -7.02 1.53
CA GLN A 414 -28.03 -5.76 2.23
C GLN A 414 -26.89 -4.79 1.92
N PRO A 415 -27.18 -3.52 1.64
CA PRO A 415 -26.14 -2.51 1.40
C PRO A 415 -25.23 -2.34 2.62
N THR A 416 -23.94 -2.46 2.40
CA THR A 416 -22.90 -2.32 3.42
C THR A 416 -21.87 -1.31 2.94
N LEU A 417 -21.68 -0.25 3.71
CA LEU A 417 -20.64 0.75 3.44
C LEU A 417 -19.37 0.31 4.14
N VAL A 418 -18.24 0.23 3.42
CA VAL A 418 -16.94 -0.08 4.02
C VAL A 418 -16.13 1.21 4.07
N ILE A 419 -15.80 1.66 5.27
CA ILE A 419 -14.85 2.75 5.50
C ILE A 419 -13.57 2.14 6.04
N TYR A 420 -12.42 2.59 5.56
CA TYR A 420 -11.13 2.02 5.91
C TYR A 420 -10.07 3.09 6.14
N ASP A 421 -9.07 2.75 6.95
CA ASP A 421 -7.90 3.59 7.11
C ASP A 421 -7.08 3.56 5.82
N ASN A 422 -6.88 4.74 5.24
CA ASN A 422 -6.19 4.93 3.98
C ASN A 422 -4.65 4.89 4.12
N VAL A 423 -4.18 3.98 4.98
CA VAL A 423 -2.77 3.68 5.20
C VAL A 423 -2.67 2.15 5.33
N PRO A 424 -1.74 1.49 4.60
CA PRO A 424 -1.49 0.06 4.82
C PRO A 424 -1.27 -0.24 6.30
N GLY A 425 -1.81 -1.33 6.82
CA GLY A 425 -1.68 -1.76 8.21
C GLY A 425 -2.67 -1.15 9.20
N GLY A 426 -3.40 -0.11 8.81
CA GLY A 426 -4.33 0.58 9.69
C GLY A 426 -3.65 1.60 10.60
N ALA A 427 -4.25 2.79 10.69
CA ALA A 427 -3.92 3.82 11.66
C ALA A 427 -4.71 3.63 12.97
N GLY A 428 -5.74 2.78 12.94
CA GLY A 428 -6.72 2.56 13.99
C GLY A 428 -7.87 3.57 13.98
N HIS A 429 -7.99 4.49 13.01
CA HIS A 429 -9.00 5.54 13.05
C HIS A 429 -10.41 4.99 12.93
N VAL A 430 -10.65 4.09 11.98
CA VAL A 430 -11.99 3.49 11.78
C VAL A 430 -12.41 2.57 12.93
N ARG A 431 -11.48 2.03 13.73
CA ARG A 431 -11.82 1.20 14.90
C ARG A 431 -12.47 2.02 16.01
N ARG A 432 -12.09 3.29 16.15
CA ARG A 432 -12.64 4.21 17.17
C ARG A 432 -14.16 4.35 17.09
N ILE A 433 -14.76 4.12 15.92
CA ILE A 433 -16.22 4.13 15.72
C ILE A 433 -16.93 3.08 16.59
N THR A 434 -16.32 1.91 16.76
CA THR A 434 -16.87 0.85 17.62
C THR A 434 -16.36 0.98 19.06
N ASP A 435 -15.10 1.41 19.22
CA ASP A 435 -14.38 1.36 20.49
C ASP A 435 -14.71 2.55 21.42
N GLU A 436 -15.05 3.72 20.89
CA GLU A 436 -15.32 4.95 21.64
C GLU A 436 -16.80 5.32 21.63
N ASP A 437 -17.33 5.73 22.80
CA ASP A 437 -18.69 6.24 22.93
C ASP A 437 -18.85 7.61 22.27
N GLY A 438 -20.03 7.84 21.67
CA GLY A 438 -20.37 9.13 21.05
C GLY A 438 -19.87 9.33 19.62
N VAL A 439 -18.81 8.63 19.19
CA VAL A 439 -18.21 8.79 17.85
C VAL A 439 -19.21 8.58 16.72
N ILE A 440 -20.10 7.58 16.82
CA ILE A 440 -21.13 7.34 15.81
C ILE A 440 -22.11 8.53 15.72
N GLU A 441 -22.55 9.07 16.86
CA GLU A 441 -23.48 10.20 16.87
C GLU A 441 -22.83 11.46 16.30
N GLU A 442 -21.60 11.75 16.71
CA GLU A 442 -20.83 12.91 16.22
C GLU A 442 -20.53 12.79 14.72
N MET A 443 -20.15 11.60 14.24
CA MET A 443 -19.96 11.32 12.82
C MET A 443 -21.22 11.64 12.00
N LEU A 444 -22.40 11.19 12.47
CA LEU A 444 -23.67 11.43 11.79
C LEU A 444 -24.04 12.93 11.81
N GLN A 445 -23.82 13.61 12.94
CA GLN A 445 -24.12 15.04 13.09
C GLN A 445 -23.21 15.92 12.22
N GLU A 446 -21.90 15.68 12.23
CA GLU A 446 -20.96 16.44 11.40
C GLU A 446 -21.16 16.15 9.90
N ALA A 447 -21.45 14.91 9.53
CA ALA A 447 -21.85 14.57 8.15
C ALA A 447 -23.08 15.37 7.73
N TYR A 448 -24.12 15.43 8.58
CA TYR A 448 -25.38 16.11 8.28
C TYR A 448 -25.19 17.62 8.13
N LYS A 449 -24.48 18.22 9.09
CA LYS A 449 -24.12 19.64 9.10
C LYS A 449 -23.36 20.04 7.84
N LEU A 450 -22.37 19.24 7.43
CA LEU A 450 -21.58 19.47 6.22
C LEU A 450 -22.46 19.53 4.97
N VAL A 451 -23.29 18.51 4.73
CA VAL A 451 -24.10 18.44 3.51
C VAL A 451 -25.26 19.44 3.50
N LYS A 452 -25.83 19.77 4.67
CA LYS A 452 -26.92 20.74 4.81
C LYS A 452 -26.45 22.17 4.57
N ASN A 453 -25.27 22.53 5.06
CA ASN A 453 -24.73 23.90 4.96
C ASN A 453 -24.07 24.19 3.60
N CYS A 454 -23.74 23.16 2.82
CA CYS A 454 -23.28 23.35 1.46
C CYS A 454 -24.41 23.96 0.58
N THR A 455 -24.08 24.55 -0.57
CA THR A 455 -25.07 25.15 -1.50
C THR A 455 -24.99 24.58 -2.92
N CYS A 456 -24.09 23.62 -3.19
CA CYS A 456 -23.97 22.99 -4.50
C CYS A 456 -25.26 22.24 -4.91
N GLY A 457 -25.55 22.16 -6.22
CA GLY A 457 -26.82 21.62 -6.72
C GLY A 457 -28.05 22.45 -6.33
N GLY A 458 -27.85 23.72 -5.93
CA GLY A 458 -28.91 24.65 -5.56
C GLY A 458 -29.82 24.12 -4.43
N LYS A 459 -31.11 24.48 -4.49
CA LYS A 459 -32.13 24.05 -3.52
C LYS A 459 -32.43 22.54 -3.59
N GLN A 460 -32.19 21.91 -4.74
CA GLN A 460 -32.48 20.49 -4.94
C GLN A 460 -31.38 19.58 -4.40
N GLY A 461 -30.15 20.10 -4.23
CA GLY A 461 -29.00 19.33 -3.75
C GLY A 461 -28.63 18.19 -4.70
N ASP A 462 -28.86 18.37 -6.00
CA ASP A 462 -28.68 17.34 -7.04
C ASP A 462 -27.25 17.23 -7.59
N ALA A 463 -26.29 17.87 -6.91
CA ALA A 463 -24.87 17.78 -7.19
C ALA A 463 -24.05 17.68 -5.89
N ALA A 464 -22.75 17.49 -6.05
CA ALA A 464 -21.75 17.58 -4.98
C ALA A 464 -20.60 18.50 -5.42
N CYS A 465 -19.77 18.92 -4.48
CA CYS A 465 -18.57 19.71 -4.73
C CYS A 465 -17.45 19.31 -3.76
N TYR A 466 -16.26 19.87 -3.95
CA TYR A 466 -15.09 19.62 -3.10
C TYR A 466 -15.25 20.07 -1.64
N ALA A 467 -16.22 20.94 -1.36
CA ALA A 467 -16.55 21.38 0.00
C ALA A 467 -17.59 20.49 0.70
N CYS A 468 -18.11 19.44 0.03
CA CYS A 468 -19.00 18.48 0.66
C CYS A 468 -18.59 17.03 0.41
N LEU A 469 -18.84 16.45 -0.78
CA LEU A 469 -18.67 15.01 -1.01
C LEU A 469 -17.55 14.69 -2.00
N GLN A 470 -17.08 15.64 -2.80
CA GLN A 470 -16.06 15.39 -3.82
C GLN A 470 -14.66 15.50 -3.22
N ASN A 471 -13.77 14.62 -3.63
CA ASN A 471 -12.35 14.66 -3.36
C ASN A 471 -11.57 14.08 -4.55
N TYR A 472 -10.24 14.06 -4.46
CA TYR A 472 -9.40 13.56 -5.53
C TYR A 472 -9.57 12.04 -5.76
N ASN A 473 -9.70 11.26 -4.67
CA ASN A 473 -9.79 9.80 -4.72
C ASN A 473 -11.11 9.31 -5.34
N ASN A 474 -12.19 10.07 -5.17
CA ASN A 474 -13.51 9.73 -5.69
C ASN A 474 -13.89 10.44 -6.98
N GLN A 475 -12.91 11.00 -7.73
CA GLN A 475 -13.15 11.73 -8.98
C GLN A 475 -14.00 10.93 -9.98
N PHE A 476 -13.85 9.61 -10.00
CA PHE A 476 -14.65 8.75 -10.85
C PHE A 476 -16.16 8.78 -10.55
N PHE A 477 -16.53 9.08 -9.30
CA PHE A 477 -17.92 9.09 -8.86
C PHE A 477 -18.54 10.50 -8.89
N HIS A 478 -17.79 11.56 -9.21
CA HIS A 478 -18.26 12.95 -9.07
C HIS A 478 -19.61 13.23 -9.71
N ASP A 479 -19.88 12.67 -10.89
CA ASP A 479 -21.15 12.84 -11.61
C ASP A 479 -22.33 12.08 -10.96
N GLN A 480 -22.05 11.09 -10.12
CA GLN A 480 -23.04 10.30 -9.37
C GLN A 480 -23.34 10.91 -7.99
N LEU A 481 -22.44 11.75 -7.45
CA LEU A 481 -22.59 12.27 -6.09
C LEU A 481 -23.61 13.40 -6.04
N LYS A 482 -24.67 13.19 -5.26
CA LYS A 482 -25.73 14.19 -5.04
C LYS A 482 -25.99 14.34 -3.55
N ARG A 483 -25.71 15.52 -2.99
CA ARG A 483 -25.80 15.74 -1.54
C ARG A 483 -27.21 15.51 -0.98
N LYS A 484 -28.26 15.64 -1.80
CA LYS A 484 -29.65 15.37 -1.39
C LYS A 484 -29.85 13.97 -0.80
N TYR A 485 -29.16 12.97 -1.34
CA TYR A 485 -29.26 11.59 -0.87
C TYR A 485 -28.70 11.44 0.55
N ALA A 486 -27.53 12.04 0.79
CA ALA A 486 -26.94 12.09 2.14
C ALA A 486 -27.83 12.87 3.12
N ILE A 487 -28.38 14.02 2.72
CA ILE A 487 -29.29 14.81 3.56
C ILE A 487 -30.52 13.99 3.97
N GLN A 488 -31.17 13.32 3.01
CA GLN A 488 -32.37 12.53 3.23
C GLN A 488 -32.13 11.37 4.22
N PHE A 489 -31.01 10.67 4.05
CA PHE A 489 -30.60 9.60 4.96
C PHE A 489 -30.26 10.13 6.36
N LEU A 490 -29.35 11.11 6.46
CA LEU A 490 -28.81 11.60 7.73
C LEU A 490 -29.84 12.35 8.59
N LYS A 491 -30.84 12.99 7.96
CA LYS A 491 -31.95 13.65 8.65
C LYS A 491 -32.67 12.70 9.62
N GLN A 492 -32.75 11.41 9.28
CA GLN A 492 -33.42 10.40 10.10
C GLN A 492 -32.70 10.14 11.43
N PHE A 493 -31.43 10.51 11.54
CA PHE A 493 -30.64 10.34 12.76
C PHE A 493 -30.38 11.67 13.48
N CYS A 494 -30.46 12.80 12.77
CA CYS A 494 -30.06 14.10 13.33
C CYS A 494 -31.24 15.01 13.70
N GLU A 495 -32.36 14.95 12.98
CA GLU A 495 -33.54 15.76 13.32
C GLU A 495 -34.43 14.99 14.31
N GLN A 496 -34.83 15.65 15.40
CA GLN A 496 -35.88 15.12 16.28
C GLN A 496 -37.21 15.22 15.54
N TYR A 497 -37.86 14.08 15.28
CA TYR A 497 -39.27 14.08 14.97
C TYR A 497 -40.01 14.36 16.27
N GLN A 498 -40.67 15.52 16.37
CA GLN A 498 -41.77 15.67 17.32
C GLN A 498 -42.82 14.64 16.87
N LEU A 499 -42.91 13.53 17.61
CA LEU A 499 -44.10 12.70 17.58
C LEU A 499 -45.23 13.58 18.09
N THR A 500 -45.97 14.19 17.16
CA THR A 500 -47.27 14.75 17.47
C THR A 500 -48.12 13.55 17.91
N LEU A 501 -48.25 13.40 19.23
CA LEU A 501 -49.27 12.55 19.83
C LEU A 501 -50.61 13.10 19.33
N ILE A 502 -51.25 12.36 18.42
CA ILE A 502 -52.67 12.54 18.06
C ILE A 502 -53.48 11.64 18.97
#